data_AF-X1U1R4-F1
#
_entry.id   AF-X1U1R4-F1
#
_cell.length_a   1.000
_cell.length_b   1.000
_cell.length_c   1.000
_cell.angle_alpha   90.00
_cell.angle_beta   90.00
_cell.angle_gamma   90.00
#
_symmetry.space_group_name_H-M   'P 1'
#
loop_
_entity.id
_entity.type
_entity.pdbx_description
1 polymer ?
#
loop_
_entity_poly.entity_id
_entity_poly.type
_entity_poly.pdbx_seq_one_letter_code
_entity_poly.pdbx_strand_id
1 'polypeptide(L)'
;LVRVAVPDMEAASALREIKSQASIPIIADIHFDYRLALAAIENGADGLRLNPGNIGGRKKIQEIVVAARHQAIPIRIGVNSGSLDRAILKKYGHPTPEAMVESAIRHVRILEDLDFHLIKISLKSADVLQMISAYRLLSEKVDYPLHLGVTEAGTLISGTVKNSLGIGFLLSEGIGDTIRVSLTHDPVAEVKVAYEILRALGLRQRGVEIISCPTCGRCEIDLFKLAETIENALTQITTPIKVAIARIIFL
;
A
#
# COMPACT_ATOMS: atom_id res chain seq x y z
N LEU A 1 1.52 -4.28 -9.04
CA LEU A 1 0.18 -3.67 -8.86
C LEU A 1 0.36 -2.17 -8.90
N VAL A 2 -0.49 -1.45 -9.62
CA VAL A 2 -0.58 0.03 -9.56
C VAL A 2 -2.00 0.40 -9.23
N ARG A 3 -2.18 1.44 -8.41
CA ARG A 3 -3.51 2.00 -8.12
C ARG A 3 -3.64 3.33 -8.84
N VAL A 4 -4.75 3.52 -9.53
CA VAL A 4 -5.10 4.76 -10.20
C VAL A 4 -6.36 5.34 -9.60
N ALA A 5 -6.41 6.67 -9.47
CA ALA A 5 -7.61 7.37 -9.03
C ALA A 5 -8.64 7.39 -10.16
N VAL A 6 -9.90 7.14 -9.83
CA VAL A 6 -11.01 7.23 -10.79
C VAL A 6 -12.04 8.22 -10.22
N PRO A 7 -11.78 9.54 -10.37
CA PRO A 7 -12.65 10.58 -9.81
C PRO A 7 -13.96 10.76 -10.60
N ASP A 8 -13.97 10.39 -11.87
CA ASP A 8 -15.07 10.64 -12.81
C ASP A 8 -15.15 9.56 -13.91
N MET A 9 -16.14 9.70 -14.79
CA MET A 9 -16.41 8.73 -15.84
C MET A 9 -15.39 8.77 -16.98
N GLU A 10 -14.74 9.92 -17.19
CA GLU A 10 -13.65 10.04 -18.16
C GLU A 10 -12.46 9.18 -17.73
N ALA A 11 -12.05 9.30 -16.45
CA ALA A 11 -11.02 8.45 -15.87
C ALA A 11 -11.40 6.98 -15.87
N ALA A 12 -12.67 6.64 -15.61
CA ALA A 12 -13.15 5.26 -15.67
C ALA A 12 -13.06 4.68 -17.10
N SER A 13 -13.38 5.48 -18.11
CA SER A 13 -13.33 5.07 -19.52
C SER A 13 -11.89 4.92 -20.01
N ALA A 14 -10.99 5.81 -19.57
CA ALA A 14 -9.56 5.77 -19.91
C ALA A 14 -8.87 4.48 -19.45
N LEU A 15 -9.40 3.79 -18.44
CA LEU A 15 -8.85 2.51 -17.97
C LEU A 15 -8.71 1.49 -19.09
N ARG A 16 -9.62 1.47 -20.09
CA ARG A 16 -9.57 0.51 -21.20
C ARG A 16 -8.28 0.64 -22.01
N GLU A 17 -7.90 1.87 -22.33
CA GLU A 17 -6.68 2.16 -23.07
C GLU A 17 -5.43 1.95 -22.21
N ILE A 18 -5.46 2.37 -20.94
CA ILE A 18 -4.35 2.13 -20.03
C ILE A 18 -4.10 0.61 -19.88
N LYS A 19 -5.17 -0.17 -19.73
CA LYS A 19 -5.12 -1.63 -19.59
C LYS A 19 -4.61 -2.35 -20.83
N SER A 20 -4.88 -1.84 -22.04
CA SER A 20 -4.36 -2.47 -23.26
C SER A 20 -2.85 -2.31 -23.41
N GLN A 21 -2.25 -1.33 -22.74
CA GLN A 21 -0.81 -1.04 -22.78
C GLN A 21 -0.07 -1.47 -21.51
N ALA A 22 -0.77 -1.65 -20.38
CA ALA A 22 -0.16 -1.99 -19.10
C ALA A 22 0.03 -3.50 -18.92
N SER A 23 1.26 -3.91 -18.58
CA SER A 23 1.60 -5.30 -18.21
C SER A 23 1.37 -5.63 -16.73
N ILE A 24 1.01 -4.63 -15.92
CA ILE A 24 0.85 -4.74 -14.47
C ILE A 24 -0.64 -4.61 -14.08
N PRO A 25 -1.11 -5.33 -13.04
CA PRO A 25 -2.49 -5.19 -12.61
C PRO A 25 -2.80 -3.80 -12.06
N ILE A 26 -3.94 -3.25 -12.45
CA ILE A 26 -4.45 -1.92 -12.14
C ILE A 26 -5.61 -2.02 -11.17
N ILE A 27 -5.52 -1.28 -10.06
CA ILE A 27 -6.56 -1.16 -9.05
C ILE A 27 -7.23 0.21 -9.20
N ALA A 28 -8.54 0.24 -9.41
CA ALA A 28 -9.31 1.48 -9.47
C ALA A 28 -9.66 1.96 -8.04
N ASP A 29 -9.34 3.22 -7.72
CA ASP A 29 -9.70 3.85 -6.44
C ASP A 29 -11.01 4.64 -6.55
N ILE A 30 -12.06 4.14 -5.92
CA ILE A 30 -13.43 4.65 -5.97
C ILE A 30 -13.87 5.09 -4.57
N HIS A 31 -14.42 6.31 -4.47
CA HIS A 31 -14.80 6.88 -3.18
C HIS A 31 -16.31 6.77 -2.87
N PHE A 32 -17.18 7.19 -3.80
CA PHE A 32 -18.62 7.37 -3.52
C PHE A 32 -19.55 6.85 -4.62
N ASP A 33 -19.21 7.01 -5.90
CA ASP A 33 -20.14 6.69 -6.98
C ASP A 33 -19.98 5.24 -7.46
N TYR A 34 -21.03 4.43 -7.26
CA TYR A 34 -21.08 3.04 -7.71
C TYR A 34 -20.95 2.89 -9.23
N ARG A 35 -21.40 3.89 -10.00
CA ARG A 35 -21.33 3.87 -11.46
C ARG A 35 -19.88 3.88 -11.94
N LEU A 36 -19.00 4.56 -11.21
CA LEU A 36 -17.56 4.55 -11.49
C LEU A 36 -16.93 3.18 -11.22
N ALA A 37 -17.38 2.49 -10.17
CA ALA A 37 -16.92 1.14 -9.88
C ALA A 37 -17.35 0.15 -10.98
N LEU A 38 -18.61 0.21 -11.43
CA LEU A 38 -19.11 -0.61 -12.53
C LEU A 38 -18.38 -0.31 -13.84
N ALA A 39 -18.22 0.96 -14.18
CA ALA A 39 -17.48 1.37 -15.38
C ALA A 39 -15.99 0.97 -15.32
N ALA A 40 -15.36 1.02 -14.14
CA ALA A 40 -13.99 0.56 -13.98
C ALA A 40 -13.84 -0.95 -14.19
N ILE A 41 -14.79 -1.75 -13.71
CA ILE A 41 -14.85 -3.18 -13.98
C ILE A 41 -15.01 -3.43 -15.49
N GLU A 42 -15.97 -2.76 -16.14
CA GLU A 42 -16.21 -2.90 -17.58
C GLU A 42 -15.00 -2.52 -18.44
N ASN A 43 -14.22 -1.54 -18.00
CA ASN A 43 -13.00 -1.09 -18.67
C ASN A 43 -11.73 -1.83 -18.23
N GLY A 44 -11.87 -2.94 -17.49
CA GLY A 44 -10.79 -3.92 -17.29
C GLY A 44 -9.94 -3.72 -16.04
N ALA A 45 -10.43 -3.03 -15.00
CA ALA A 45 -9.73 -2.95 -13.72
C ALA A 45 -9.53 -4.36 -13.10
N ASP A 46 -8.33 -4.66 -12.61
CA ASP A 46 -8.01 -5.97 -11.98
C ASP A 46 -8.30 -5.98 -10.48
N GLY A 47 -8.79 -4.87 -9.93
CA GLY A 47 -9.12 -4.73 -8.52
C GLY A 47 -9.82 -3.40 -8.25
N LEU A 48 -10.63 -3.38 -7.21
CA LEU A 48 -11.24 -2.15 -6.71
C LEU A 48 -10.68 -1.79 -5.34
N ARG A 49 -10.60 -0.50 -5.04
CA ARG A 49 -10.58 0.01 -3.66
C ARG A 49 -11.80 0.87 -3.46
N LEU A 50 -12.65 0.48 -2.51
CA LEU A 50 -13.83 1.24 -2.10
C LEU A 50 -14.22 0.86 -0.67
N ASN A 51 -14.99 1.73 -0.02
CA ASN A 51 -15.61 1.44 1.27
C ASN A 51 -17.11 1.25 1.06
N PRO A 52 -17.67 0.04 1.25
CA PRO A 52 -19.07 -0.25 0.96
C PRO A 52 -20.08 0.69 1.62
N GLY A 53 -19.78 1.19 2.82
CA GLY A 53 -20.66 2.13 3.53
C GLY A 53 -20.78 3.51 2.87
N ASN A 54 -19.84 3.89 2.00
CA ASN A 54 -19.82 5.21 1.36
C ASN A 54 -20.54 5.28 0.01
N ILE A 55 -20.91 4.13 -0.56
CA ILE A 55 -21.48 4.02 -1.92
C ILE A 55 -22.99 4.36 -1.98
N GLY A 56 -23.64 4.47 -0.81
CA GLY A 56 -25.00 4.99 -0.71
C GLY A 56 -26.10 3.97 -1.00
N GLY A 57 -25.96 2.73 -0.47
CA GLY A 57 -27.05 1.77 -0.33
C GLY A 57 -26.70 0.33 -0.69
N ARG A 58 -27.39 -0.64 -0.05
CA ARG A 58 -27.16 -2.09 -0.25
C ARG A 58 -27.34 -2.53 -1.70
N LYS A 59 -28.36 -2.02 -2.39
CA LYS A 59 -28.64 -2.37 -3.81
C LYS A 59 -27.47 -2.02 -4.74
N LYS A 60 -26.88 -0.83 -4.57
CA LYS A 60 -25.73 -0.38 -5.37
C LYS A 60 -24.49 -1.24 -5.11
N ILE A 61 -24.24 -1.61 -3.85
CA ILE A 61 -23.15 -2.53 -3.50
C ILE A 61 -23.40 -3.91 -4.09
N GLN A 62 -24.63 -4.39 -4.08
CA GLN A 62 -24.98 -5.67 -4.68
C GLN A 62 -24.66 -5.69 -6.18
N GLU A 63 -24.98 -4.62 -6.92
CA GLU A 63 -24.62 -4.49 -8.33
C GLU A 63 -23.09 -4.58 -8.54
N ILE A 64 -22.30 -3.88 -7.73
CA ILE A 64 -20.83 -3.96 -7.77
C ILE A 64 -20.35 -5.38 -7.46
N VAL A 65 -20.89 -6.01 -6.41
CA VAL A 65 -20.51 -7.37 -6.00
C VAL A 65 -20.79 -8.39 -7.09
N VAL A 66 -21.95 -8.29 -7.76
CA VAL A 66 -22.31 -9.16 -8.88
C VAL A 66 -21.30 -8.99 -10.03
N ALA A 67 -21.01 -7.75 -10.43
CA ALA A 67 -20.06 -7.47 -11.49
C ALA A 67 -18.62 -7.92 -11.14
N ALA A 68 -18.16 -7.63 -9.92
CA ALA A 68 -16.84 -8.01 -9.43
C ALA A 68 -16.69 -9.54 -9.33
N ARG A 69 -17.72 -10.25 -8.83
CA ARG A 69 -17.71 -11.71 -8.74
C ARG A 69 -17.64 -12.34 -10.12
N HIS A 70 -18.42 -11.87 -11.09
CA HIS A 70 -18.44 -12.40 -12.46
C HIS A 70 -17.05 -12.36 -13.11
N GLN A 71 -16.23 -11.36 -12.78
CA GLN A 71 -14.88 -11.19 -13.34
C GLN A 71 -13.76 -11.57 -12.35
N ALA A 72 -14.08 -12.16 -11.19
CA ALA A 72 -13.13 -12.47 -10.12
C ALA A 72 -12.25 -11.28 -9.69
N ILE A 73 -12.83 -10.08 -9.63
CA ILE A 73 -12.13 -8.84 -9.28
C ILE A 73 -12.16 -8.65 -7.75
N PRO A 74 -11.01 -8.60 -7.06
CA PRO A 74 -10.96 -8.38 -5.61
C PRO A 74 -11.35 -6.96 -5.22
N ILE A 75 -11.98 -6.81 -4.05
CA ILE A 75 -12.32 -5.52 -3.46
C ILE A 75 -11.43 -5.26 -2.24
N ARG A 76 -10.72 -4.14 -2.23
CA ARG A 76 -10.01 -3.64 -1.07
C ARG A 76 -10.85 -2.67 -0.27
N ILE A 77 -11.14 -3.00 0.99
CA ILE A 77 -11.67 -2.08 1.98
C ILE A 77 -10.52 -1.27 2.55
N GLY A 78 -10.64 0.06 2.57
CA GLY A 78 -9.57 0.95 3.02
C GLY A 78 -10.05 2.01 4.01
N VAL A 79 -9.85 1.74 5.29
CA VAL A 79 -10.20 2.62 6.40
C VAL A 79 -8.99 3.51 6.75
N ASN A 80 -9.22 4.82 6.84
CA ASN A 80 -8.22 5.78 7.31
C ASN A 80 -8.70 6.44 8.60
N SER A 81 -7.81 6.64 9.57
CA SER A 81 -8.13 7.29 10.86
C SER A 81 -8.70 8.70 10.68
N GLY A 82 -8.21 9.45 9.71
CA GLY A 82 -8.68 10.82 9.40
C GLY A 82 -10.04 10.90 8.73
N SER A 83 -10.63 9.79 8.28
CA SER A 83 -11.90 9.77 7.54
C SER A 83 -12.86 8.68 8.04
N LEU A 84 -12.85 8.39 9.35
CA LEU A 84 -13.77 7.45 9.97
C LEU A 84 -15.22 7.91 9.88
N ASP A 85 -16.14 6.95 9.81
CA ASP A 85 -17.57 7.21 9.83
C ASP A 85 -17.99 7.97 11.10
N ARG A 86 -18.94 8.91 10.96
CA ARG A 86 -19.39 9.76 12.06
C ARG A 86 -19.99 8.96 13.22
N ALA A 87 -20.67 7.84 12.95
CA ALA A 87 -21.24 7.03 14.02
C ALA A 87 -20.16 6.31 14.84
N ILE A 88 -19.09 5.86 14.18
CA ILE A 88 -17.91 5.30 14.85
C ILE A 88 -17.21 6.37 15.69
N LEU A 89 -16.97 7.55 15.12
CA LEU A 89 -16.36 8.67 15.86
C LEU A 89 -17.21 9.08 17.07
N LYS A 90 -18.53 9.14 16.93
CA LYS A 90 -19.43 9.45 18.06
C LYS A 90 -19.36 8.40 19.18
N LYS A 91 -19.19 7.12 18.84
CA LYS A 91 -19.08 6.03 19.80
C LYS A 91 -17.75 6.04 20.57
N TYR A 92 -16.65 6.30 19.87
CA TYR A 92 -15.29 6.22 20.44
C TYR A 92 -14.73 7.58 20.89
N GLY A 93 -15.37 8.69 20.53
CA GLY A 93 -14.92 10.06 20.82
C GLY A 93 -13.76 10.53 19.93
N HIS A 94 -12.81 9.66 19.61
CA HIS A 94 -11.69 9.94 18.71
C HIS A 94 -11.33 8.71 17.86
N PRO A 95 -10.51 8.86 16.80
CA PRO A 95 -9.98 7.73 16.04
C PRO A 95 -9.06 6.90 16.94
N THR A 96 -9.53 5.75 17.45
CA THR A 96 -8.72 4.75 18.17
C THR A 96 -8.42 3.56 17.25
N PRO A 97 -7.43 2.70 17.57
CA PRO A 97 -7.24 1.42 16.89
C PRO A 97 -8.54 0.59 16.80
N GLU A 98 -9.29 0.50 17.90
CA GLU A 98 -10.55 -0.25 17.97
C GLU A 98 -11.62 0.36 17.07
N ALA A 99 -11.70 1.70 17.00
CA ALA A 99 -12.61 2.40 16.12
C ALA A 99 -12.32 2.10 14.64
N MET A 100 -11.04 2.06 14.26
CA MET A 100 -10.61 1.70 12.90
C MET A 100 -10.96 0.25 12.56
N VAL A 101 -10.69 -0.68 13.48
CA VAL A 101 -11.00 -2.11 13.31
C VAL A 101 -12.51 -2.32 13.20
N GLU A 102 -13.31 -1.69 14.06
CA GLU A 102 -14.78 -1.77 13.98
C GLU A 102 -15.28 -1.24 12.64
N SER A 103 -14.76 -0.11 12.17
CA SER A 103 -15.12 0.45 10.87
C SER A 103 -14.81 -0.52 9.72
N ALA A 104 -13.66 -1.20 9.75
CA ALA A 104 -13.31 -2.17 8.72
C ALA A 104 -14.21 -3.40 8.76
N ILE A 105 -14.46 -3.96 9.96
CA ILE A 105 -15.34 -5.13 10.13
C ILE A 105 -16.76 -4.81 9.67
N ARG A 106 -17.28 -3.60 9.93
CA ARG A 106 -18.61 -3.19 9.42
C ARG A 106 -18.67 -3.22 7.89
N HIS A 107 -17.60 -2.80 7.21
CA HIS A 107 -17.53 -2.85 5.76
C HIS A 107 -17.36 -4.29 5.22
N VAL A 108 -16.55 -5.11 5.90
CA VAL A 108 -16.36 -6.52 5.56
C VAL A 108 -17.70 -7.26 5.61
N ARG A 109 -18.46 -7.09 6.69
CA ARG A 109 -19.78 -7.71 6.87
C ARG A 109 -20.77 -7.37 5.76
N ILE A 110 -20.72 -6.15 5.21
CA ILE A 110 -21.60 -5.78 4.08
C ILE A 110 -21.32 -6.65 2.85
N LEU A 111 -20.05 -6.98 2.60
CA LEU A 111 -19.65 -7.84 1.48
C LEU A 111 -19.92 -9.32 1.78
N GLU A 112 -19.64 -9.77 3.00
CA GLU A 112 -19.92 -11.15 3.45
C GLU A 112 -21.43 -11.45 3.44
N ASP A 113 -22.28 -10.50 3.84
CA ASP A 113 -23.75 -10.56 3.75
C ASP A 113 -24.26 -10.72 2.30
N LEU A 114 -23.41 -10.42 1.32
CA LEU A 114 -23.68 -10.58 -0.11
C LEU A 114 -22.91 -11.76 -0.70
N ASP A 115 -22.33 -12.61 0.16
CA ASP A 115 -21.52 -13.79 -0.16
C ASP A 115 -20.28 -13.47 -1.02
N PHE A 116 -19.62 -12.34 -0.75
CA PHE A 116 -18.42 -11.93 -1.45
C PHE A 116 -17.21 -11.95 -0.52
N HIS A 117 -16.25 -12.84 -0.80
CA HIS A 117 -15.10 -13.11 0.06
C HIS A 117 -13.76 -12.74 -0.57
N LEU A 118 -13.75 -12.22 -1.81
CA LEU A 118 -12.52 -11.82 -2.49
C LEU A 118 -12.06 -10.43 -2.03
N ILE A 119 -11.74 -10.34 -0.73
CA ILE A 119 -11.53 -9.10 0.01
C ILE A 119 -10.06 -8.98 0.42
N LYS A 120 -9.56 -7.74 0.46
CA LYS A 120 -8.35 -7.37 1.20
C LYS A 120 -8.60 -6.10 2.01
N ILE A 121 -7.86 -5.88 3.08
CA ILE A 121 -8.16 -4.80 4.04
C ILE A 121 -6.93 -3.92 4.27
N SER A 122 -7.13 -2.61 4.42
CA SER A 122 -6.09 -1.70 4.92
C SER A 122 -6.65 -0.77 5.99
N LEU A 123 -5.89 -0.59 7.07
CA LEU A 123 -6.10 0.38 8.13
C LEU A 123 -4.93 1.38 8.12
N LYS A 124 -5.14 2.64 7.73
CA LYS A 124 -4.05 3.62 7.65
C LYS A 124 -4.23 4.74 8.66
N SER A 125 -3.14 5.13 9.30
CA SER A 125 -3.05 6.31 10.15
C SER A 125 -1.73 7.04 9.88
N ALA A 126 -1.71 8.34 10.14
CA ALA A 126 -0.49 9.16 10.15
C ALA A 126 0.33 8.95 11.44
N ASP A 127 -0.33 8.48 12.50
CA ASP A 127 0.29 7.99 13.73
C ASP A 127 0.70 6.53 13.53
N VAL A 128 2.02 6.29 13.61
CA VAL A 128 2.63 4.98 13.38
C VAL A 128 2.22 3.96 14.44
N LEU A 129 2.20 4.34 15.71
CA LEU A 129 1.90 3.42 16.80
C LEU A 129 0.42 3.04 16.80
N GLN A 130 -0.45 4.00 16.51
CA GLN A 130 -1.87 3.72 16.32
C GLN A 130 -2.10 2.75 15.16
N MET A 131 -1.43 2.96 14.02
CA MET A 131 -1.54 2.08 12.85
C MET A 131 -1.10 0.65 13.21
N ILE A 132 0.04 0.49 13.88
CA ILE A 132 0.55 -0.82 14.30
C ILE A 132 -0.46 -1.54 15.20
N SER A 133 -0.96 -0.86 16.24
CA SER A 133 -1.95 -1.44 17.14
C SER A 133 -3.24 -1.84 16.41
N ALA A 134 -3.69 -1.03 15.45
CA ALA A 134 -4.90 -1.33 14.67
C ALA A 134 -4.72 -2.58 13.79
N TYR A 135 -3.57 -2.74 13.13
CA TYR A 135 -3.31 -3.94 12.32
C TYR A 135 -3.17 -5.21 13.15
N ARG A 136 -2.49 -5.16 14.29
CA ARG A 136 -2.41 -6.31 15.21
C ARG A 136 -3.80 -6.77 15.65
N LEU A 137 -4.61 -5.82 16.15
CA LEU A 137 -5.99 -6.10 16.54
C LEU A 137 -6.85 -6.63 15.39
N LEU A 138 -6.63 -6.16 14.16
CA LEU A 138 -7.34 -6.66 12.99
C LEU A 138 -6.90 -8.08 12.62
N SER A 139 -5.60 -8.36 12.64
CA SER A 139 -5.03 -9.66 12.25
C SER A 139 -5.50 -10.81 13.13
N GLU A 140 -5.87 -10.54 14.38
CA GLU A 140 -6.46 -11.53 15.28
C GLU A 140 -7.94 -11.83 15.00
N LYS A 141 -8.61 -11.00 14.18
CA LYS A 141 -10.07 -11.04 13.97
C LYS A 141 -10.48 -11.50 12.58
N VAL A 142 -9.59 -11.44 11.58
CA VAL A 142 -9.90 -11.75 10.18
C VAL A 142 -8.72 -12.44 9.52
N ASP A 143 -9.01 -13.28 8.52
CA ASP A 143 -8.02 -14.01 7.72
C ASP A 143 -7.86 -13.44 6.29
N TYR A 144 -8.29 -12.18 6.09
CA TYR A 144 -8.16 -11.50 4.81
C TYR A 144 -6.77 -10.88 4.64
N PRO A 145 -6.19 -10.86 3.42
CA PRO A 145 -4.93 -10.19 3.16
C PRO A 145 -4.93 -8.72 3.57
N LEU A 146 -3.84 -8.29 4.20
CA LEU A 146 -3.65 -6.96 4.76
C LEU A 146 -2.72 -6.13 3.88
N HIS A 147 -3.22 -4.97 3.44
CA HIS A 147 -2.46 -3.98 2.66
C HIS A 147 -1.92 -2.88 3.56
N LEU A 148 -0.66 -3.01 3.97
CA LEU A 148 0.00 -2.08 4.87
C LEU A 148 0.38 -0.76 4.19
N GLY A 149 0.48 0.29 5.00
CA GLY A 149 1.07 1.55 4.59
C GLY A 149 0.69 2.67 5.52
N VAL A 150 1.67 3.51 5.85
CA VAL A 150 1.43 4.77 6.58
C VAL A 150 0.81 5.77 5.61
N THR A 151 -0.20 6.53 6.04
CA THR A 151 -0.76 7.64 5.25
C THR A 151 -0.17 8.95 5.74
N GLU A 152 -0.12 9.97 4.88
CA GLU A 152 0.35 11.32 5.26
C GLU A 152 1.74 11.29 5.94
N ALA A 153 2.64 10.44 5.45
CA ALA A 153 3.92 10.19 6.11
C ALA A 153 4.89 11.38 6.01
N GLY A 154 4.72 12.24 5.00
CA GLY A 154 5.51 13.45 4.78
C GLY A 154 6.43 13.37 3.56
N THR A 155 7.45 14.22 3.56
CA THR A 155 8.48 14.30 2.50
C THR A 155 9.41 13.09 2.52
N LEU A 156 10.37 13.01 1.60
CA LEU A 156 11.22 11.83 1.40
C LEU A 156 11.83 11.28 2.70
N ILE A 157 12.52 12.11 3.50
CA ILE A 157 13.22 11.63 4.71
C ILE A 157 12.23 11.24 5.81
N SER A 158 11.36 12.16 6.23
CA SER A 158 10.41 11.91 7.33
C SER A 158 9.42 10.80 6.98
N GLY A 159 8.93 10.78 5.75
CA GLY A 159 8.05 9.75 5.23
C GLY A 159 8.72 8.39 5.12
N THR A 160 9.99 8.33 4.72
CA THR A 160 10.77 7.07 4.72
C THR A 160 10.88 6.52 6.14
N VAL A 161 11.30 7.34 7.11
CA VAL A 161 11.43 6.90 8.51
C VAL A 161 10.10 6.38 9.06
N LYS A 162 9.00 7.12 8.88
CA LYS A 162 7.68 6.69 9.35
C LYS A 162 7.21 5.39 8.71
N ASN A 163 7.35 5.26 7.38
CA ASN A 163 6.95 4.04 6.68
C ASN A 163 7.83 2.84 7.08
N SER A 164 9.15 3.03 7.21
CA SER A 164 10.06 1.96 7.64
C SER A 164 9.73 1.45 9.03
N LEU A 165 9.41 2.35 9.99
CA LEU A 165 8.98 1.95 11.33
C LEU A 165 7.60 1.28 11.30
N GLY A 166 6.60 1.90 10.67
CA GLY A 166 5.23 1.39 10.69
C GLY A 166 5.05 0.07 9.92
N ILE A 167 5.55 0.02 8.69
CA ILE A 167 5.44 -1.17 7.84
C ILE A 167 6.43 -2.23 8.32
N GLY A 168 7.69 -1.85 8.58
CA GLY A 168 8.73 -2.80 8.92
C GLY A 168 8.46 -3.57 10.21
N PHE A 169 7.90 -2.89 11.22
CA PHE A 169 7.55 -3.54 12.48
C PHE A 169 6.45 -4.59 12.29
N LEU A 170 5.36 -4.27 11.59
CA LEU A 170 4.29 -5.23 11.29
C LEU A 170 4.80 -6.42 10.45
N LEU A 171 5.60 -6.15 9.43
CA LEU A 171 6.18 -7.20 8.60
C LEU A 171 7.12 -8.13 9.39
N SER A 172 7.87 -7.59 10.36
CA SER A 172 8.73 -8.40 11.24
C SER A 172 7.94 -9.36 12.14
N GLU A 173 6.65 -9.06 12.35
CA GLU A 173 5.70 -9.90 13.09
C GLU A 173 4.92 -10.87 12.19
N GLY A 174 5.21 -10.89 10.88
CA GLY A 174 4.47 -11.69 9.91
C GLY A 174 3.10 -11.11 9.53
N ILE A 175 2.82 -9.85 9.87
CA ILE A 175 1.57 -9.18 9.53
C ILE A 175 1.78 -8.38 8.23
N GLY A 176 1.02 -8.69 7.17
CA GLY A 176 0.97 -7.90 5.94
C GLY A 176 1.36 -8.68 4.68
N ASP A 177 0.55 -8.52 3.63
CA ASP A 177 0.65 -9.29 2.38
C ASP A 177 1.07 -8.41 1.20
N THR A 178 0.78 -7.11 1.29
CA THR A 178 1.18 -6.11 0.30
C THR A 178 1.39 -4.78 1.00
N ILE A 179 2.33 -3.98 0.50
CA ILE A 179 2.68 -2.69 1.11
C ILE A 179 2.54 -1.56 0.09
N ARG A 180 2.24 -0.36 0.60
CA ARG A 180 2.46 0.90 -0.11
C ARG A 180 3.09 1.90 0.84
N VAL A 181 4.27 2.38 0.49
CA VAL A 181 4.86 3.57 1.09
C VAL A 181 4.13 4.78 0.52
N SER A 182 3.69 5.72 1.37
CA SER A 182 3.07 6.97 0.91
C SER A 182 4.01 8.14 1.20
N LEU A 183 4.49 8.83 0.16
CA LEU A 183 5.40 9.99 0.28
C LEU A 183 4.84 11.18 -0.49
N THR A 184 5.15 12.38 -0.02
CA THR A 184 5.03 13.61 -0.83
C THR A 184 6.24 13.72 -1.74
N HIS A 185 6.35 12.79 -2.71
CA HIS A 185 7.45 12.70 -3.67
C HIS A 185 7.00 11.91 -4.92
N ASP A 186 7.86 11.86 -5.93
CA ASP A 186 7.69 10.99 -7.10
C ASP A 186 7.34 9.53 -6.69
N PRO A 187 6.31 8.89 -7.28
CA PRO A 187 5.89 7.53 -6.95
C PRO A 187 6.97 6.46 -7.11
N VAL A 188 7.95 6.67 -7.99
CA VAL A 188 9.10 5.75 -8.14
C VAL A 188 9.92 5.71 -6.85
N ALA A 189 10.03 6.83 -6.12
CA ALA A 189 10.68 6.85 -4.81
C ALA A 189 9.90 6.03 -3.77
N GLU A 190 8.55 6.06 -3.79
CA GLU A 190 7.73 5.18 -2.94
C GLU A 190 8.07 3.69 -3.18
N VAL A 191 8.24 3.30 -4.45
CA VAL A 191 8.58 1.92 -4.83
C VAL A 191 9.99 1.54 -4.37
N LYS A 192 10.98 2.43 -4.52
CA LYS A 192 12.35 2.19 -4.05
C LYS A 192 12.37 1.95 -2.54
N VAL A 193 11.76 2.84 -1.76
CA VAL A 193 11.67 2.71 -0.29
C VAL A 193 10.95 1.43 0.11
N ALA A 194 9.86 1.06 -0.58
CA ALA A 194 9.14 -0.18 -0.31
C ALA A 194 10.04 -1.43 -0.46
N TYR A 195 10.87 -1.47 -1.52
CA TYR A 195 11.82 -2.56 -1.71
C TYR A 195 12.94 -2.55 -0.67
N GLU A 196 13.43 -1.39 -0.25
CA GLU A 196 14.45 -1.31 0.81
C GLU A 196 13.92 -1.79 2.17
N ILE A 197 12.67 -1.49 2.53
CA ILE A 197 12.03 -2.03 3.75
C ILE A 197 11.98 -3.56 3.68
N LEU A 198 11.51 -4.11 2.56
CA LEU A 198 11.42 -5.56 2.37
C LEU A 198 12.80 -6.23 2.35
N ARG A 199 13.82 -5.55 1.81
CA ARG A 199 15.21 -6.03 1.75
C ARG A 199 15.83 -6.06 3.13
N ALA A 200 15.66 -5.00 3.93
CA ALA A 200 16.17 -4.89 5.29
C ALA A 200 15.64 -6.00 6.21
N LEU A 201 14.41 -6.48 5.97
CA LEU A 201 13.81 -7.61 6.68
C LEU A 201 14.11 -8.98 6.05
N GLY A 202 14.84 -9.03 4.94
CA GLY A 202 15.13 -10.27 4.21
C GLY A 202 13.92 -10.90 3.51
N LEU A 203 12.80 -10.20 3.39
CA LEU A 203 11.55 -10.71 2.82
C LEU A 203 11.54 -10.73 1.29
N ARG A 204 12.19 -9.74 0.66
CA ARG A 204 12.35 -9.67 -0.80
C ARG A 204 13.71 -9.10 -1.16
N GLN A 205 14.28 -9.62 -2.24
CA GLN A 205 15.51 -9.10 -2.82
C GLN A 205 15.24 -8.79 -4.29
N ARG A 206 15.34 -7.52 -4.67
CA ARG A 206 15.23 -7.06 -6.06
C ARG A 206 16.30 -6.03 -6.30
N GLY A 207 17.05 -6.22 -7.38
CA GLY A 207 18.14 -5.34 -7.78
C GLY A 207 19.29 -5.32 -6.78
N VAL A 208 20.13 -4.30 -6.91
CA VAL A 208 21.41 -4.26 -6.19
C VAL A 208 21.24 -3.75 -4.77
N GLU A 209 21.87 -4.45 -3.82
CA GLU A 209 22.09 -3.99 -2.44
C GLU A 209 23.50 -3.43 -2.35
N ILE A 210 23.63 -2.14 -2.07
CA ILE A 210 24.94 -1.50 -1.86
C ILE A 210 25.24 -1.52 -0.37
N ILE A 211 26.35 -2.17 -0.01
CA ILE A 211 26.85 -2.21 1.36
C ILE A 211 28.10 -1.35 1.41
N SER A 212 28.00 -0.15 1.98
CA SER A 212 29.12 0.78 2.10
C SER A 212 29.50 1.00 3.57
N CYS A 213 30.80 1.16 3.84
CA CYS A 213 31.24 1.58 5.16
C CYS A 213 30.93 3.08 5.38
N PRO A 214 30.61 3.51 6.63
CA PRO A 214 30.64 4.93 6.93
C PRO A 214 32.04 5.50 6.69
N THR A 215 32.12 6.76 6.28
CA THR A 215 33.41 7.44 6.15
C THR A 215 34.05 7.64 7.53
N CYS A 216 35.38 7.58 7.61
CA CYS A 216 36.13 7.96 8.80
C CYS A 216 37.48 8.57 8.38
N GLY A 217 38.31 9.01 9.34
CA GLY A 217 39.63 9.60 9.08
C GLY A 217 40.65 8.70 8.38
N ARG A 218 40.27 7.48 7.96
CA ARG A 218 41.07 6.55 7.16
C ARG A 218 40.55 6.39 5.73
N CYS A 219 39.64 7.25 5.28
CA CYS A 219 39.08 7.19 3.94
C CYS A 219 40.00 7.91 2.95
N GLU A 220 40.60 7.16 2.05
CA GLU A 220 41.54 7.69 1.03
C GLU A 220 40.86 7.98 -0.31
N ILE A 221 39.57 7.64 -0.43
CA ILE A 221 38.77 7.83 -1.64
C ILE A 221 37.53 8.69 -1.36
N ASP A 222 37.01 9.34 -2.39
CA ASP A 222 35.69 9.97 -2.36
C ASP A 222 34.60 8.88 -2.42
N LEU A 223 34.35 8.29 -1.25
CA LEU A 223 33.41 7.18 -1.09
C LEU A 223 31.97 7.61 -1.40
N PHE A 224 31.61 8.86 -1.14
CA PHE A 224 30.27 9.39 -1.42
C PHE A 224 29.99 9.38 -2.92
N LYS A 225 30.88 9.98 -3.71
CA LYS A 225 30.74 10.05 -5.16
C LYS A 225 30.77 8.66 -5.80
N LEU A 226 31.63 7.77 -5.31
CA LEU A 226 31.71 6.40 -5.81
C LEU A 226 30.41 5.62 -5.54
N ALA A 227 29.88 5.70 -4.32
CA ALA A 227 28.63 5.05 -3.95
C ALA A 227 27.45 5.55 -4.80
N GLU A 228 27.31 6.86 -4.97
CA GLU A 228 26.26 7.47 -5.80
C GLU A 228 26.40 7.06 -7.28
N THR A 229 27.62 7.03 -7.82
CA THR A 229 27.87 6.59 -9.19
C THR A 229 27.46 5.14 -9.39
N ILE A 230 27.82 4.26 -8.45
CA ILE A 230 27.47 2.84 -8.50
C ILE A 230 25.96 2.66 -8.35
N GLU A 231 25.31 3.37 -7.43
CA GLU A 231 23.86 3.30 -7.24
C GLU A 231 23.11 3.68 -8.53
N ASN A 232 23.49 4.80 -9.15
CA ASN A 232 22.90 5.27 -10.39
C ASN A 232 23.14 4.32 -11.56
N ALA A 233 24.36 3.77 -11.69
CA ALA A 233 24.69 2.82 -12.75
C ALA A 233 23.92 1.50 -12.64
N LEU A 234 23.56 1.09 -11.43
CA LEU A 234 22.95 -0.21 -11.17
C LEU A 234 21.42 -0.15 -10.99
N THR A 235 20.80 1.04 -11.08
CA THR A 235 19.35 1.25 -10.84
C THR A 235 18.43 0.35 -11.67
N GLN A 236 18.84 -0.03 -12.88
CA GLN A 236 18.03 -0.84 -13.81
C GLN A 236 18.20 -2.36 -13.61
N ILE A 237 19.20 -2.77 -12.84
CA ILE A 237 19.43 -4.19 -12.55
C ILE A 237 18.34 -4.67 -11.60
N THR A 238 17.62 -5.71 -12.01
CA THR A 238 16.58 -6.35 -11.19
C THR A 238 17.07 -7.64 -10.52
N THR A 239 18.18 -8.21 -11.00
CA THR A 239 18.84 -9.37 -10.39
C THR A 239 19.33 -9.01 -8.98
N PRO A 240 19.03 -9.84 -7.96
CA PRO A 240 19.48 -9.61 -6.59
C PRO A 240 21.00 -9.84 -6.49
N ILE A 241 21.77 -8.76 -6.39
CA ILE A 241 23.23 -8.79 -6.26
C ILE A 241 23.63 -7.90 -5.10
N LYS A 242 24.65 -8.31 -4.33
CA LYS A 242 25.24 -7.47 -3.27
C LYS A 242 26.55 -6.88 -3.77
N VAL A 243 26.69 -5.57 -3.66
CA VAL A 243 27.91 -4.85 -4.03
C VAL A 243 28.45 -4.18 -2.77
N ALA A 244 29.60 -4.68 -2.30
CA ALA A 244 30.29 -4.07 -1.18
C ALA A 244 31.26 -2.99 -1.69
N ILE A 245 31.13 -1.78 -1.16
CA ILE A 245 32.06 -0.68 -1.40
C ILE A 245 32.81 -0.42 -0.10
N ALA A 246 34.03 -0.94 -0.02
CA ALA A 246 34.88 -0.81 1.16
C ALA A 246 36.11 0.04 0.86
N ARG A 247 36.55 0.81 1.86
CA ARG A 247 37.78 1.62 1.79
C ARG A 247 39.08 0.80 1.88
N ILE A 248 39.00 -0.47 2.27
CA ILE A 248 40.15 -1.34 2.57
C ILE A 248 40.17 -2.48 1.55
N ILE A 249 41.26 -2.59 0.79
CA ILE A 249 41.67 -3.87 0.19
C ILE A 249 42.11 -4.72 1.38
N PHE A 250 41.32 -5.74 1.75
CA PHE A 250 41.87 -6.82 2.56
C PHE A 250 42.86 -7.55 1.66
N LEU A 251 44.15 -7.22 1.78
CA LEU A 251 45.26 -8.04 1.29
C LEU A 251 45.49 -9.22 2.24
#